data_AF-A0A6B3D130-F1
#
_entry.id   AF-A0A6B3D130-F1
#
_cell.length_a   1.000
_cell.length_b   1.000
_cell.length_c   1.000
_cell.angle_alpha   90.00
_cell.angle_beta   90.00
_cell.angle_gamma   90.00
#
_symmetry.space_group_name_H-M   'P 1'
#
loop_
_entity.id
_entity.type
_entity.pdbx_description
1 polymer ?
#
loop_
_entity_poly.entity_id
_entity_poly.type
_entity_poly.pdbx_seq_one_letter_code
_entity_poly.pdbx_strand_id
1 'polypeptide(L)'
;RLGVEVTDERPYELRCADRTTAWIYDFGLRMPKAPAGGTEYLGDDARERVQDAFAATWTGKAENDGFNALVLSAGLTWREAMVLRAYAKYLRQAGSTFS
;
A
#
# COMPACT_ATOMS: atom_id res chain seq x y z
N ARG A 1 -3.58 4.72 -5.23
CA ARG A 1 -3.42 5.65 -4.11
C ARG A 1 -3.45 4.77 -2.88
N LEU A 2 -2.36 4.64 -2.10
CA LEU A 2 -2.23 3.67 -0.99
C LEU A 2 -3.24 3.81 0.17
N GLY A 3 -4.17 4.77 0.13
CA GLY A 3 -5.16 4.99 1.19
C GLY A 3 -4.58 5.67 2.44
N VAL A 4 -3.29 5.99 2.44
CA VAL A 4 -2.56 6.73 3.48
C VAL A 4 -2.23 8.14 3.00
N GLU A 5 -2.27 9.09 3.93
CA GLU A 5 -1.74 10.43 3.74
C GLU A 5 -0.30 10.46 4.26
N VAL A 6 0.67 10.77 3.39
CA VAL A 6 2.05 11.01 3.80
C VAL A 6 2.11 12.39 4.43
N THR A 7 2.47 12.45 5.71
CA THR A 7 2.54 13.69 6.48
C THR A 7 3.93 14.29 6.56
N ASP A 8 4.96 13.46 6.43
CA ASP A 8 6.37 13.88 6.47
C ASP A 8 7.21 12.91 5.64
N GLU A 9 8.21 13.44 4.92
CA GLU A 9 9.23 12.66 4.22
C GLU A 9 10.61 13.25 4.55
N ARG A 10 11.50 12.41 5.10
CA ARG A 10 12.88 12.81 5.40
C ARG A 10 13.86 11.86 4.71
N PRO A 11 14.50 12.29 3.62
CA PRO A 11 15.55 11.52 2.99
C PRO A 11 16.89 11.74 3.71
N TYR A 12 17.57 10.65 4.06
CA TYR A 12 18.92 10.67 4.60
C TYR A 12 19.87 9.98 3.64
N GLU A 13 20.87 10.72 3.16
CA GLU A 13 21.93 10.16 2.33
C GLU A 13 22.98 9.46 3.19
N LEU A 14 23.26 8.20 2.87
CA LEU A 14 24.34 7.41 3.46
C LEU A 14 25.42 7.19 2.42
N ARG A 15 26.65 7.60 2.76
CA ARG A 15 27.85 7.24 1.98
C ARG A 15 28.49 6.03 2.63
N CYS A 16 28.37 4.88 1.98
CA CYS A 16 28.99 3.65 2.43
C CYS A 16 30.51 3.69 2.20
N ALA A 17 31.25 2.93 3.00
CA ALA A 17 32.72 2.88 2.94
C ALA A 17 33.26 2.36 1.59
N ASP A 18 32.44 1.60 0.86
CA ASP A 18 32.68 1.08 -0.49
C ASP A 18 32.37 2.10 -1.62
N ARG A 19 32.03 3.34 -1.27
CA ARG A 19 31.57 4.43 -2.16
C ARG A 19 30.18 4.22 -2.78
N THR A 20 29.40 3.26 -2.29
CA THR A 20 27.99 3.14 -2.66
C THR A 20 27.18 4.24 -1.95
N THR A 21 26.32 4.96 -2.66
CA THR A 21 25.36 5.88 -2.05
C THR A 21 24.06 5.13 -1.76
N ALA A 22 23.68 5.03 -0.50
CA ALA A 22 22.41 4.48 -0.06
C ALA A 22 21.52 5.61 0.48
N TRP A 23 20.21 5.41 0.44
CA TRP A 23 19.23 6.38 0.93
C TRP A 23 18.32 5.71 1.95
N ILE A 24 18.16 6.34 3.11
CA ILE A 24 17.10 5.99 4.06
C ILE A 24 15.97 6.99 3.86
N TYR A 25 14.77 6.47 3.62
CA TYR A 25 13.56 7.28 3.60
C TYR A 25 12.76 7.01 4.87
N ASP A 26 12.55 8.06 5.65
CA ASP A 26 11.64 8.06 6.78
C ASP A 26 10.32 8.73 6.36
N PHE A 27 9.22 8.00 6.46
CA PHE A 27 7.88 8.46 6.07
C PHE A 27 6.96 8.48 7.28
N GLY A 28 6.47 9.67 7.62
CA GLY A 28 5.34 9.82 8.52
C GLY A 28 4.05 9.50 7.77
N LEU A 29 3.32 8.46 8.20
CA LEU A 29 2.05 8.05 7.59
C LEU A 29 0.89 8.35 8.53
N ARG A 30 -0.13 9.05 8.03
CA ARG A 30 -1.42 9.19 8.70
C ARG A 30 -2.44 8.27 8.05
N MET A 31 -2.95 7.36 8.87
CA MET A 31 -4.09 6.52 8.49
C MET A 31 -5.38 7.37 8.55
N PRO A 32 -6.28 7.28 7.57
CA PRO A 32 -7.62 7.85 7.70
C PRO A 32 -8.32 7.23 8.93
N LYS A 33 -9.30 7.92 9.52
CA LYS A 33 -9.99 7.43 10.72
C LYS A 33 -10.80 6.17 10.38
N ALA A 34 -10.77 5.17 11.26
CA ALA A 34 -11.48 3.91 11.04
C ALA A 34 -12.97 4.23 10.83
N PRO A 35 -13.63 3.62 9.84
CA PRO A 35 -15.07 3.79 9.70
C PRO A 35 -15.74 3.42 11.03
N ALA A 36 -16.80 4.14 11.40
CA ALA A 36 -17.48 3.92 12.68
C ALA A 36 -17.91 2.45 12.81
N GLY A 37 -17.33 1.72 13.77
CA GLY A 37 -17.53 0.27 13.97
C GLY A 37 -16.44 -0.63 13.38
N GLY A 38 -15.41 -0.08 12.73
CA GLY A 38 -14.24 -0.81 12.27
C GLY A 38 -13.22 -1.03 13.38
N THR A 39 -12.63 -2.22 13.41
CA THR A 39 -11.45 -2.56 14.23
C THR A 39 -10.36 -1.51 13.99
N GLU A 40 -9.62 -1.13 15.04
CA GLU A 40 -8.37 -0.37 14.87
C GLU A 40 -7.58 -0.95 13.70
N TYR A 41 -6.98 -0.10 12.87
CA TYR A 41 -6.17 -0.49 11.69
C TYR A 41 -4.97 -1.41 12.03
N LEU A 42 -4.85 -1.85 13.27
CA LEU A 42 -3.65 -2.27 13.94
C LEU A 42 -3.89 -3.65 14.55
N GLY A 43 -3.72 -4.69 13.73
CA GLY A 43 -2.99 -5.86 14.22
C GLY A 43 -1.50 -5.52 14.25
N ASP A 44 -0.71 -6.21 15.08
CA ASP A 44 0.73 -5.96 15.22
C ASP A 44 1.47 -5.92 13.86
N ASP A 45 1.00 -6.67 12.88
CA ASP A 45 1.61 -6.80 11.54
C ASP A 45 1.19 -5.70 10.54
N ALA A 46 0.38 -4.72 10.95
CA ALA A 46 -0.11 -3.68 10.04
C ALA A 46 1.03 -2.84 9.43
N ARG A 47 2.07 -2.58 10.22
CA ARG A 47 3.26 -1.85 9.76
C ARG A 47 3.97 -2.60 8.63
N GLU A 48 4.19 -3.90 8.80
CA GLU A 48 4.89 -4.75 7.84
C GLU A 48 4.11 -4.83 6.53
N ARG A 49 2.80 -5.08 6.59
CA ARG A 49 1.94 -5.14 5.39
C ARG A 49 1.94 -3.83 4.59
N VAL A 50 1.99 -2.69 5.28
CA VAL A 50 2.08 -1.36 4.64
C VAL A 50 3.44 -1.14 4.01
N GLN A 51 4.53 -1.49 4.70
CA GLN A 51 5.88 -1.39 4.16
C GLN A 51 6.04 -2.25 2.91
N ASP A 52 5.53 -3.48 2.93
CA ASP A 52 5.52 -4.39 1.79
C ASP A 52 4.70 -3.86 0.63
N ALA A 53 3.49 -3.35 0.89
CA ALA A 53 2.65 -2.76 -0.15
C ALA A 53 3.28 -1.49 -0.75
N PHE A 54 3.94 -0.67 0.06
CA PHE A 54 4.68 0.49 -0.39
C PHE A 54 5.87 0.08 -1.27
N ALA A 55 6.72 -0.85 -0.81
CA ALA A 55 7.85 -1.36 -1.57
C ALA A 55 7.42 -2.02 -2.89
N ALA A 56 6.34 -2.79 -2.88
CA ALA A 56 5.76 -3.39 -4.07
C ALA A 56 5.25 -2.32 -5.05
N THR A 57 4.63 -1.26 -4.57
CA THR A 57 4.16 -0.15 -5.41
C THR A 57 5.34 0.65 -5.99
N TRP A 58 6.36 0.93 -5.17
CA TRP A 58 7.56 1.66 -5.58
C TRP A 58 8.39 0.90 -6.63
N THR A 59 8.49 -0.42 -6.49
CA THR A 59 9.18 -1.30 -7.45
C THR A 59 8.34 -1.70 -8.66
N GLY A 60 7.11 -1.17 -8.78
CA GLY A 60 6.19 -1.48 -9.89
C GLY A 60 5.57 -2.87 -9.86
N LYS A 61 5.72 -3.62 -8.76
CA LYS A 61 5.11 -4.95 -8.56
C LYS A 61 3.63 -4.88 -8.20
N ALA A 62 3.19 -3.78 -7.59
CA ALA A 62 1.78 -3.48 -7.29
C ALA A 62 1.33 -2.19 -8.00
N GLU A 63 0.04 -2.09 -8.35
CA GLU A 63 -0.47 -0.83 -8.96
C GLU A 63 -0.83 0.14 -7.84
N ASN A 64 -0.68 1.44 -8.09
CA ASN A 64 -1.07 2.49 -7.15
C ASN A 64 -2.55 2.86 -7.34
N ASP A 65 -3.49 1.96 -7.02
CA ASP A 65 -4.93 2.17 -7.15
C ASP A 65 -5.67 2.15 -5.79
N GLY A 66 -7.00 2.08 -5.80
CA GLY A 66 -7.81 2.07 -4.58
C GLY A 66 -7.81 0.73 -3.82
N PHE A 67 -7.38 -0.38 -4.44
CA PHE A 67 -7.29 -1.68 -3.75
C PHE A 67 -6.22 -1.68 -2.67
N ASN A 68 -5.20 -0.82 -2.79
CA ASN A 68 -4.17 -0.68 -1.76
C ASN A 68 -4.74 -0.20 -0.41
N ALA A 69 -5.90 0.46 -0.39
CA ALA A 69 -6.57 0.81 0.85
C ALA A 69 -7.00 -0.44 1.65
N LEU A 70 -7.23 -1.58 1.00
CA LEU A 70 -7.59 -2.84 1.66
C LEU A 70 -6.46 -3.43 2.51
N VAL A 71 -5.21 -3.08 2.19
CA VAL A 71 -4.05 -3.44 3.03
C VAL A 71 -4.23 -2.82 4.42
N LEU A 72 -4.76 -1.61 4.48
CA LEU A 72 -5.02 -0.90 5.73
C LEU A 72 -6.35 -1.29 6.34
N SER A 73 -7.44 -1.18 5.58
CA SER A 73 -8.80 -1.29 6.10
C SER A 73 -9.24 -2.73 6.38
N ALA A 74 -8.69 -3.70 5.66
CA ALA A 74 -9.13 -5.10 5.70
C ALA A 74 -8.01 -6.07 6.14
N GLY A 75 -6.86 -5.55 6.55
CA GLY A 75 -5.77 -6.40 7.01
C GLY A 75 -5.05 -7.18 5.90
N LEU A 76 -5.35 -6.91 4.62
CA LEU A 76 -4.83 -7.71 3.51
C LEU A 76 -3.34 -7.44 3.23
N THR A 77 -2.70 -8.36 2.55
CA THR A 77 -1.40 -8.18 1.89
C THR A 77 -1.58 -7.55 0.51
N TRP A 78 -0.51 -6.98 -0.05
CA TRP A 78 -0.54 -6.42 -1.41
C TRP A 78 -0.89 -7.47 -2.48
N ARG A 79 -0.54 -8.74 -2.24
CA ARG A 79 -0.86 -9.85 -3.15
C ARG A 79 -2.35 -10.16 -3.16
N GLU A 80 -2.98 -10.20 -2.00
CA GLU A 80 -4.43 -10.42 -1.89
C GLU A 80 -5.22 -9.25 -2.49
N ALA A 81 -4.78 -8.02 -2.25
CA ALA A 81 -5.36 -6.84 -2.90
C ALA A 81 -5.24 -6.92 -4.44
N MET A 82 -4.10 -7.40 -4.96
CA MET A 82 -3.92 -7.63 -6.39
C MET A 82 -4.85 -8.72 -6.96
N VAL A 83 -5.07 -9.80 -6.22
CA VAL A 83 -6.00 -10.86 -6.63
C VAL A 83 -7.42 -10.32 -6.72
N LEU A 84 -7.87 -9.56 -5.71
CA LEU A 84 -9.18 -8.89 -5.73
C LEU A 84 -9.31 -7.91 -6.89
N ARG A 85 -8.24 -7.16 -7.20
CA ARG A 85 -8.19 -6.29 -8.38
C ARG A 85 -8.34 -7.09 -9.67
N ALA A 86 -7.66 -8.23 -9.80
CA ALA A 86 -7.77 -9.09 -10.97
C ALA A 86 -9.21 -9.60 -11.14
N TYR A 87 -9.87 -10.01 -10.05
CA TYR A 87 -11.29 -10.37 -10.08
C TYR A 87 -12.19 -9.20 -10.47
N ALA A 88 -11.96 -8.00 -9.93
CA ALA A 88 -12.75 -6.83 -10.29
C ALA A 88 -12.57 -6.43 -11.76
N LYS A 89 -11.34 -6.52 -12.30
CA LYS A 89 -11.05 -6.32 -13.74
C LYS A 89 -11.76 -7.37 -14.58
N TYR A 90 -11.69 -8.65 -14.18
CA TYR A 90 -12.38 -9.74 -14.85
C TYR A 90 -13.90 -9.56 -14.85
N LEU A 91 -14.51 -9.24 -13.70
CA LEU A 91 -15.95 -8.98 -13.59
C LEU A 91 -16.39 -7.77 -14.43
N ARG A 92 -15.57 -6.72 -14.48
CA ARG A 92 -15.82 -5.56 -15.35
C ARG A 92 -15.73 -5.92 -16.84
N GLN A 93 -14.86 -6.86 -17.20
CA GLN A 93 -14.68 -7.33 -18.57
C GLN A 93 -15.73 -8.36 -18.99
N ALA A 94 -16.14 -9.23 -18.08
CA ALA A 94 -17.17 -10.25 -18.27
C ALA A 94 -18.59 -9.68 -18.14
N GLY A 95 -18.75 -8.55 -17.44
CA GLY A 95 -19.92 -7.70 -17.50
C GLY A 95 -19.96 -6.95 -18.83
N SER A 96 -20.21 -7.69 -19.92
CA SER A 96 -20.66 -7.10 -21.17
C SER A 96 -21.86 -6.20 -20.88
N THR A 97 -21.82 -4.98 -21.41
CA THR A 97 -22.94 -4.05 -21.54
C THR A 97 -24.26 -4.81 -21.58
N PHE A 98 -25.06 -4.73 -20.52
CA PHE A 98 -26.49 -4.99 -20.66
C PHE A 98 -26.98 -3.90 -21.63
N SER A 99 -27.13 -4.26 -22.91
CA SER A 99 -28.02 -3.54 -23.83
C SER A 99 -29.44 -3.60 -23.31
#